data_AF-A0A925SLZ6-F1
#
_entry.id   AF-A0A925SLZ6-F1
#
_cell.length_a   1.000
_cell.length_b   1.000
_cell.length_c   1.000
_cell.angle_alpha   90.00
_cell.angle_beta   90.00
_cell.angle_gamma   90.00
#
_symmetry.space_group_name_H-M   'P 1'
#
loop_
_entity.id
_entity.type
_entity.pdbx_description
1 polymer ?
#
loop_
_entity_poly.entity_id
_entity_poly.type
_entity_poly.pdbx_seq_one_letter_code
_entity_poly.pdbx_strand_id
1 'polypeptide(L)'
;MKKTLLIFIILSILIVGFASVAYAGNSHVFYLVNYTGADIYALYVSPSNSNNWGPNILSGVLYNGYQVPVTLYRYNSYWDIMIEDRYGNRVYWRNIQLNNLDRFTLYP
;
A
#
# COMPACT_ATOMS: atom_id res chain seq x y z
N MET A 1 5.18 50.20 43.87
CA MET A 1 4.28 49.02 43.81
C MET A 1 3.12 49.35 42.89
N LYS A 2 2.64 48.34 42.14
CA LYS A 2 1.80 48.39 40.92
C LYS A 2 2.67 48.30 39.63
N LYS A 3 3.20 47.17 39.16
CA LYS A 3 2.52 45.87 38.90
C LYS A 3 1.09 46.17 38.41
N THR A 4 0.71 45.91 37.18
CA THR A 4 0.66 44.57 36.62
C THR A 4 -0.06 44.73 35.29
N LEU A 5 0.18 43.80 34.36
CA LEU A 5 -0.61 43.56 33.17
C LEU A 5 -0.61 44.70 32.16
N LEU A 6 0.02 44.48 31.00
CA LEU A 6 -0.64 44.69 29.70
C LEU A 6 0.27 44.46 28.51
N ILE A 7 1.56 44.17 28.73
CA ILE A 7 2.53 44.24 27.65
C ILE A 7 3.38 42.95 27.64
N PHE A 8 3.01 42.06 26.71
CA PHE A 8 3.79 40.96 26.15
C PHE A 8 4.08 39.70 26.99
N ILE A 9 3.05 39.03 27.53
CA ILE A 9 3.07 37.55 27.56
C ILE A 9 2.22 37.06 26.37
N ILE A 10 2.66 37.43 25.16
CA ILE A 10 2.29 36.80 23.89
C ILE A 10 3.25 35.61 23.69
N LEU A 11 3.29 34.72 24.68
CA LEU A 11 4.07 33.48 24.61
C LEU A 11 3.29 32.32 25.25
N SER A 12 1.97 32.36 25.09
CA SER A 12 1.05 31.28 25.45
C SER A 12 0.35 30.75 24.20
N ILE A 13 1.02 30.77 23.05
CA ILE A 13 0.60 30.00 21.88
C ILE A 13 0.88 28.54 22.20
N LEU A 14 -0.06 27.95 22.94
CA LEU A 14 -0.70 26.69 22.65
C LEU A 14 0.02 25.87 21.57
N ILE A 15 1.11 25.20 21.96
CA ILE A 15 1.59 24.03 21.22
C ILE A 15 0.62 22.90 21.57
N VAL A 16 -0.58 22.94 21.00
CA VAL A 16 -1.37 21.72 20.81
C VAL A 16 -0.66 21.01 19.67
N GLY A 17 0.33 20.19 20.03
CA GLY A 17 0.84 19.20 19.13
C GLY A 17 -0.36 18.37 18.69
N PHE A 18 -0.74 18.50 17.41
CA PHE A 18 -1.53 17.47 16.77
C PHE A 18 -0.68 16.20 16.87
N ALA A 19 -0.96 15.38 17.87
CA ALA A 19 -0.57 13.98 17.82
C ALA A 19 -1.31 13.43 16.61
N SER A 20 -0.62 13.36 15.48
CA SER A 20 -1.03 12.50 14.39
C SER A 20 -1.04 11.10 14.96
N VAL A 21 -2.24 10.62 15.30
CA VAL A 21 -2.46 9.20 15.58
C VAL A 21 -2.17 8.51 14.25
N ALA A 22 -0.91 8.10 14.06
CA ALA A 22 -0.59 7.12 13.05
C ALA A 22 -1.36 5.88 13.46
N TYR A 23 -2.52 5.65 12.83
CA TYR A 23 -3.15 4.35 12.87
C TYR A 23 -2.14 3.39 12.26
N ALA A 24 -1.39 2.70 13.12
CA ALA A 24 -0.67 1.49 12.76
C ALA A 24 -1.74 0.42 12.48
N GLY A 25 -2.52 0.62 11.41
CA GLY A 25 -3.37 -0.42 10.88
C GLY A 25 -2.44 -1.56 10.49
N ASN A 26 -2.72 -2.76 10.99
CA ASN A 26 -1.97 -3.97 10.69
C ASN A 26 -1.67 -4.00 9.19
N SER A 27 -0.43 -3.68 8.85
CA SER A 27 0.07 -3.69 7.48
C SER A 27 0.94 -4.92 7.37
N HIS A 28 0.66 -5.73 6.36
CA HIS A 28 1.42 -6.94 6.05
C HIS A 28 2.19 -6.71 4.75
N VAL A 29 3.46 -7.08 4.73
CA VAL A 29 4.29 -6.95 3.52
C VAL A 29 4.67 -8.33 3.05
N PHE A 30 4.47 -8.59 1.76
CA PHE A 30 4.93 -9.82 1.10
C PHE A 30 5.64 -9.49 -0.20
N TYR A 31 6.45 -10.42 -0.71
CA TYR A 31 7.10 -10.28 -2.02
C TYR A 31 6.27 -10.96 -3.10
N LEU A 32 5.87 -10.20 -4.12
CA LEU A 32 5.29 -10.74 -5.34
C LEU A 32 6.41 -11.00 -6.34
N VAL A 33 6.54 -12.25 -6.80
CA VAL A 33 7.55 -12.68 -7.77
C VAL A 33 6.87 -12.88 -9.12
N ASN A 34 7.41 -12.27 -10.17
CA ASN A 34 6.98 -12.51 -11.53
C ASN A 34 7.73 -13.71 -12.10
N TYR A 35 7.04 -14.84 -12.31
CA TYR A 35 7.57 -16.01 -13.02
C TYR A 35 6.62 -16.43 -14.15
N THR A 36 5.94 -15.47 -14.76
CA THR A 36 4.95 -15.68 -15.82
C THR A 36 5.58 -15.92 -17.19
N GLY A 37 6.89 -15.66 -17.34
CA GLY A 37 7.57 -15.65 -18.64
C GLY A 37 7.43 -14.32 -19.41
N ALA A 38 6.68 -13.35 -18.90
CA ALA A 38 6.47 -12.04 -19.50
C ALA A 38 6.79 -10.90 -18.51
N ASP A 39 7.02 -9.70 -19.03
CA ASP A 39 7.25 -8.50 -18.21
C ASP A 39 5.93 -7.84 -17.81
N ILE A 40 5.84 -7.40 -16.55
CA ILE A 40 4.64 -6.77 -16.00
C ILE A 40 4.84 -5.26 -15.94
N TYR A 41 3.91 -4.52 -16.55
CA TYR A 41 3.96 -3.05 -16.67
C TYR A 41 3.05 -2.35 -15.65
N ALA A 42 2.01 -3.03 -15.18
CA ALA A 42 1.23 -2.59 -14.03
C ALA A 42 0.83 -3.76 -13.14
N LEU A 43 0.81 -3.52 -11.83
CA LEU A 43 0.39 -4.46 -10.80
C LEU A 43 -0.62 -3.78 -9.89
N TYR A 44 -1.73 -4.46 -9.65
CA TYR A 44 -2.79 -4.01 -8.76
C TYR A 44 -3.15 -5.13 -7.79
N VAL A 45 -3.42 -4.77 -6.54
CA VAL A 45 -3.87 -5.70 -5.51
C VAL A 45 -5.02 -5.06 -4.76
N SER A 46 -6.15 -5.77 -4.65
CA SER A 46 -7.34 -5.26 -3.97
C SER A 46 -8.04 -6.36 -3.17
N PRO A 47 -8.80 -6.03 -2.11
CA PRO A 47 -9.66 -6.99 -1.45
C PRO A 47 -10.64 -7.61 -2.45
N SER A 48 -10.88 -8.93 -2.39
CA SER A 48 -11.76 -9.60 -3.36
C SER A 48 -13.22 -9.15 -3.31
N ASN A 49 -13.63 -8.46 -2.24
CA ASN A 49 -14.96 -7.84 -2.09
C ASN A 49 -15.00 -6.37 -2.57
N SER A 50 -13.89 -5.84 -3.09
CA SER A 50 -13.79 -4.49 -3.63
C SER A 50 -13.95 -4.50 -5.15
N ASN A 51 -14.71 -3.54 -5.68
CA ASN A 51 -14.73 -3.24 -7.12
C ASN A 51 -13.70 -2.19 -7.52
N ASN A 52 -12.98 -1.61 -6.56
CA ASN A 52 -11.93 -0.63 -6.80
C ASN A 52 -10.55 -1.28 -6.60
N TRP A 53 -9.74 -1.23 -7.66
CA TRP A 53 -8.39 -1.78 -7.69
C TRP A 53 -7.33 -0.89 -7.04
N GLY A 54 -7.60 0.41 -6.91
CA GLY A 54 -6.59 1.37 -6.47
C GLY A 54 -5.53 1.66 -7.55
N PRO A 55 -4.43 2.35 -7.17
CA PRO A 55 -3.37 2.72 -8.09
C PRO A 55 -2.45 1.55 -8.46
N ASN A 56 -1.70 1.70 -9.55
CA ASN A 56 -0.61 0.80 -9.89
C ASN A 56 0.45 0.82 -8.76
N ILE A 57 0.87 -0.36 -8.31
CA ILE A 57 1.86 -0.55 -7.26
C ILE A 57 3.29 -0.35 -7.79
N LEU A 58 3.52 -0.60 -9.08
CA LEU A 58 4.86 -0.52 -9.66
C LEU A 58 5.29 0.93 -9.94
N SER A 59 6.55 1.24 -9.66
CA SER A 59 7.23 2.45 -10.12
C SER A 59 7.95 2.27 -11.47
N GLY A 60 7.97 1.05 -12.01
CA GLY A 60 8.62 0.67 -13.26
C GLY A 60 8.17 -0.71 -13.73
N VAL A 61 8.94 -1.33 -14.63
CA VAL A 61 8.63 -2.68 -15.14
C VAL A 61 9.10 -3.74 -14.14
N LEU A 62 8.23 -4.69 -13.81
CA LEU A 62 8.58 -5.89 -13.07
C LEU A 62 8.93 -7.01 -14.07
N TYR A 63 10.22 -7.13 -14.37
CA TYR A 63 10.73 -8.11 -15.31
C TYR A 63 10.47 -9.56 -14.87
N ASN A 64 10.40 -10.48 -15.82
CA ASN A 64 10.35 -11.90 -15.50
C ASN A 64 11.56 -12.33 -14.64
N GLY A 65 11.30 -13.09 -13.58
CA GLY A 65 12.27 -13.53 -12.58
C GLY A 65 12.51 -12.54 -11.43
N TYR A 66 11.95 -11.33 -11.49
CA TYR A 66 12.13 -10.30 -10.47
C TYR A 66 10.98 -10.29 -9.46
N GLN A 67 11.17 -9.58 -8.34
CA GLN A 67 10.16 -9.43 -7.30
C GLN A 67 9.97 -7.98 -6.86
N VAL A 68 8.78 -7.67 -6.35
CA VAL A 68 8.42 -6.37 -5.77
C VAL A 68 7.77 -6.57 -4.39
N PRO A 69 8.08 -5.74 -3.38
CA PRO A 69 7.34 -5.75 -2.13
C PRO A 69 5.93 -5.17 -2.34
N VAL A 70 4.93 -5.83 -1.79
CA VAL A 70 3.53 -5.40 -1.79
C VAL A 70 3.06 -5.25 -0.35
N THR A 71 2.51 -4.08 -0.04
CA THR A 71 1.95 -3.78 1.29
C THR A 71 0.43 -3.92 1.25
N LEU A 72 -0.10 -4.80 2.08
CA LEU A 72 -1.54 -4.95 2.31
C LEU A 72 -1.95 -4.03 3.45
N TYR A 73 -2.76 -3.04 3.13
CA TYR A 73 -3.34 -2.16 4.12
C TYR A 73 -4.67 -2.74 4.59
N ARG A 74 -4.79 -2.96 5.90
CA ARG A 74 -5.95 -3.57 6.56
C ARG A 74 -6.08 -5.06 6.25
N TYR A 75 -6.60 -5.79 7.22
CA TYR A 75 -6.86 -7.21 7.06
C TYR A 75 -8.09 -7.44 6.15
N ASN A 76 -7.97 -8.35 5.18
CA ASN A 76 -9.08 -8.91 4.40
C ASN A 76 -8.85 -10.39 4.18
N SER A 77 -9.88 -11.23 4.30
CA SER A 77 -9.72 -12.69 4.16
C SER A 77 -9.17 -13.11 2.80
N TYR A 78 -9.56 -12.39 1.75
CA TYR A 78 -9.21 -12.69 0.37
C TYR A 78 -8.84 -11.42 -0.40
N TRP A 79 -7.89 -11.60 -1.32
CA TRP A 79 -7.35 -10.57 -2.18
C TRP A 79 -7.33 -11.05 -3.63
N ASP A 80 -7.45 -10.08 -4.53
CA ASP A 80 -7.30 -10.25 -5.96
C ASP A 80 -6.05 -9.52 -6.44
N ILE A 81 -5.38 -10.10 -7.42
CA ILE A 81 -4.23 -9.53 -8.12
C ILE A 81 -4.62 -9.34 -9.57
N MET A 82 -4.32 -8.17 -10.13
CA MET A 82 -4.40 -7.90 -11.56
C MET A 82 -3.04 -7.42 -12.05
N ILE A 83 -2.58 -8.00 -13.15
CA ILE A 83 -1.38 -7.51 -13.86
C ILE A 83 -1.78 -7.01 -15.24
N GLU A 84 -0.97 -6.11 -15.78
CA GLU A 84 -1.14 -5.57 -17.12
C GLU A 84 0.19 -5.62 -17.88
N ASP A 85 0.17 -6.08 -19.13
CA ASP A 85 1.33 -6.11 -20.01
C ASP A 85 1.54 -4.76 -20.74
N ARG A 86 2.56 -4.67 -21.60
CA ARG A 86 2.87 -3.45 -22.38
C ARG A 86 1.77 -3.01 -23.35
N TYR A 87 0.83 -3.90 -23.67
CA TYR A 87 -0.25 -3.67 -24.63
C TYR A 87 -1.60 -3.43 -23.95
N GLY A 88 -1.66 -3.46 -22.60
CA GLY A 88 -2.91 -3.30 -21.86
C GLY A 88 -3.67 -4.62 -21.63
N ASN A 89 -3.09 -5.77 -21.97
CA ASN A 89 -3.74 -7.07 -21.69
C ASN A 89 -3.69 -7.36 -20.19
N ARG A 90 -4.79 -7.85 -19.64
CA ARG A 90 -4.95 -8.06 -18.19
C ARG A 90 -5.10 -9.52 -17.84
N VAL A 91 -4.42 -9.93 -16.78
CA VAL A 91 -4.53 -11.26 -16.16
C VAL A 91 -4.88 -11.12 -14.69
N TYR A 92 -5.72 -12.02 -14.20
CA TYR A 92 -6.29 -11.95 -12.86
C TYR A 92 -6.02 -13.22 -12.07
N TRP A 93 -5.62 -13.06 -10.81
CA TRP A 93 -5.73 -14.09 -9.80
C TRP A 93 -6.74 -13.63 -8.74
N ARG A 94 -7.74 -14.47 -8.46
CA ARG A 94 -8.90 -14.10 -7.66
C ARG A 94 -8.98 -14.94 -6.38
N ASN A 95 -9.49 -14.34 -5.31
CA ASN A 95 -9.81 -14.98 -4.04
C ASN A 95 -8.61 -15.66 -3.35
N ILE A 96 -7.46 -14.99 -3.28
CA ILE A 96 -6.23 -15.53 -2.69
C ILE A 96 -6.06 -15.06 -1.24
N GLN A 97 -5.54 -15.93 -0.38
CA GLN A 97 -5.17 -15.58 1.00
C GLN A 97 -3.73 -15.06 1.05
N LEU A 98 -3.55 -13.75 1.19
CA LEU A 98 -2.22 -13.10 1.17
C LEU A 98 -1.71 -12.64 2.55
N ASN A 99 -2.57 -12.57 3.58
CA ASN A 99 -2.25 -11.87 4.85
C ASN A 99 -1.10 -12.46 5.67
N ASN A 100 -0.69 -13.70 5.39
CA ASN A 100 0.34 -14.42 6.15
C ASN A 100 1.43 -15.01 5.25
N LEU A 101 1.52 -14.54 4.00
CA LEU A 101 2.52 -15.01 3.06
C LEU A 101 3.74 -14.09 3.11
N ASP A 102 4.94 -14.65 3.12
CA ASP A 102 6.15 -13.86 2.87
C ASP A 102 6.38 -13.65 1.36
N ARG A 103 5.83 -14.56 0.55
CA ARG A 103 6.05 -14.60 -0.89
C ARG A 103 4.85 -15.18 -1.64
N PHE A 104 4.53 -14.59 -2.79
CA PHE A 104 3.56 -15.10 -3.75
C PHE A 104 4.20 -15.07 -5.15
N THR A 105 4.15 -16.18 -5.89
CA THR A 105 4.78 -16.29 -7.22
C THR A 105 3.72 -16.42 -8.28
N LEU A 106 3.77 -15.55 -9.29
CA LEU A 106 2.92 -15.61 -10.48
C LEU A 106 3.54 -16.58 -11.49
N TYR A 107 2.74 -17.50 -12.01
CA TYR A 107 3.11 -18.47 -13.04
C TYR A 107 2.26 -18.24 -14.31
N PRO A 108 2.64 -18.83 -15.46
CA PRO A 108 1.89 -18.72 -16.71
C PRO A 108 0.45 -19.22 -16.62
#